data_AF-A0A560WLB5-F1
#
_entry.id   AF-A0A560WLB5-F1
#
_cell.length_a   1.000
_cell.length_b   1.000
_cell.length_c   1.000
_cell.angle_alpha   90.00
_cell.angle_beta   90.00
_cell.angle_gamma   90.00
#
_symmetry.space_group_name_H-M   'P 1'
#
loop_
_entity.id
_entity.type
_entity.pdbx_description
1 polymer ?
#
loop_
_entity_poly.entity_id
_entity_poly.type
_entity_poly.pdbx_seq_one_letter_code
_entity_poly.pdbx_strand_id
1 'polypeptide(L)'
;MEHYEKVHVPLVRATPKLQSIDVHRVAKTVYGGEGIFLIARMTFADRASFDQAMASAENKAAGKDLMSFAAGAVTLLVTDDTSDT
;
A
#
# COMPACT_ATOMS: atom_id res chain seq x y z
N MET A 1 9.37 10.54 -5.15
CA MET A 1 8.08 11.03 -4.61
C MET A 1 7.13 11.48 -5.72
N GLU A 2 7.57 12.26 -6.71
CA GLU A 2 6.65 12.73 -7.78
C GLU A 2 5.89 11.60 -8.50
N HIS A 3 6.58 10.55 -8.98
CA HIS A 3 5.92 9.38 -9.59
C HIS A 3 4.94 8.70 -8.63
N TYR A 4 5.35 8.53 -7.38
CA TYR A 4 4.53 7.92 -6.36
C TYR A 4 3.21 8.68 -6.16
N GLU A 5 3.26 10.00 -6.05
CA GLU A 5 2.09 10.84 -5.80
C GLU A 5 1.21 11.03 -7.04
N LYS A 6 1.82 11.24 -8.21
CA LYS A 6 1.10 11.60 -9.44
C LYS A 6 0.65 10.40 -10.27
N VAL A 7 1.28 9.24 -10.10
CA VAL A 7 0.99 8.03 -10.89
C VAL A 7 0.54 6.90 -9.97
N HIS A 8 1.38 6.53 -9.00
CA HIS A 8 1.13 5.34 -8.19
C HIS A 8 -0.12 5.49 -7.30
N VAL A 9 -0.25 6.59 -6.54
CA VAL A 9 -1.39 6.82 -5.65
C VAL A 9 -2.73 6.84 -6.40
N PRO A 10 -2.88 7.51 -7.56
CA PRO A 10 -4.10 7.41 -8.37
C PRO A 10 -4.44 5.97 -8.79
N LEU A 11 -3.45 5.16 -9.18
CA LEU A 11 -3.68 3.75 -9.52
C LEU A 11 -4.16 2.95 -8.29
N VAL A 12 -3.55 3.17 -7.13
CA VAL A 12 -3.99 2.53 -5.89
C VAL A 12 -5.42 2.95 -5.54
N ARG A 13 -5.76 4.24 -5.66
CA ARG A 13 -7.12 4.76 -5.39
C ARG A 13 -8.19 4.21 -6.32
N ALA A 14 -7.83 3.74 -7.51
CA ALA A 14 -8.75 3.08 -8.42
C ALA A 14 -9.08 1.64 -8.00
N THR A 15 -8.34 1.07 -7.05
CA THR A 15 -8.58 -0.30 -6.56
C THR A 15 -9.97 -0.40 -5.93
N PRO A 16 -10.82 -1.35 -6.36
CA PRO A 16 -12.16 -1.48 -5.82
C PRO A 16 -12.11 -1.84 -4.33
N LYS A 17 -13.14 -1.43 -3.59
CA LYS A 17 -13.30 -1.69 -2.13
C LYS A 17 -12.25 -1.05 -1.21
N LEU A 18 -11.27 -0.32 -1.75
CA LEU A 18 -10.36 0.49 -0.95
C LEU A 18 -11.15 1.60 -0.25
N GLN A 19 -11.10 1.63 1.08
CA GLN A 19 -11.76 2.67 1.88
C GLN A 19 -10.88 3.91 2.00
N SER A 20 -9.59 3.71 2.28
CA SER A 20 -8.62 4.80 2.41
C SER A 20 -7.22 4.36 2.04
N ILE A 21 -6.40 5.34 1.67
CA ILE A 21 -4.95 5.23 1.60
C ILE A 21 -4.33 6.38 2.39
N ASP A 22 -3.56 6.05 3.41
CA ASP A 22 -2.78 6.99 4.21
C ASP A 22 -1.30 6.83 3.87
N VAL A 23 -0.63 7.91 3.48
CA VAL A 23 0.77 7.90 3.08
C VAL A 23 1.59 8.72 4.07
N HIS A 24 2.61 8.09 4.66
CA HIS A 24 3.44 8.67 5.69
C HIS A 24 4.91 8.64 5.28
N ARG A 25 5.53 9.82 5.16
CA ARG A 25 6.99 9.93 5.06
C ARG A 25 7.59 9.66 6.44
N VAL A 26 8.45 8.66 6.53
CA VAL A 26 9.15 8.34 7.77
C VAL A 26 10.23 9.39 8.01
N ALA A 27 10.11 10.12 9.12
CA ALA A 27 11.05 11.18 9.47
C ALA A 27 12.37 10.64 10.04
N LYS A 28 12.30 9.59 10.86
CA LYS A 28 13.47 8.93 11.46
C LYS A 28 13.13 7.50 11.92
N THR A 29 14.09 6.60 11.82
CA THR A 29 14.07 5.31 12.52
C THR A 29 14.75 5.49 13.87
N VAL A 30 14.06 5.17 14.96
CA VAL A 30 14.57 5.37 16.33
C VAL A 30 15.35 4.15 16.83
N TYR A 31 14.96 2.94 16.41
CA TYR A 31 15.58 1.68 16.84
C TYR A 31 15.40 0.59 15.77
N GLY A 32 16.45 -0.21 15.54
CA GLY A 32 16.45 -1.41 14.69
C GLY A 32 16.33 -1.18 13.18
N GLY A 33 16.69 -2.22 12.41
CA GLY A 33 16.42 -2.34 10.97
C GLY A 33 17.11 -1.36 10.03
N GLU A 34 16.91 -1.57 8.73
CA GLU A 34 17.18 -0.54 7.73
C GLU A 34 16.08 0.53 7.78
N GLY A 35 16.44 1.78 7.50
CA GLY A 35 15.51 2.90 7.57
C GLY A 35 14.40 2.78 6.53
N ILE A 36 13.14 2.84 6.95
CA ILE A 36 12.00 2.91 6.03
C ILE A 36 11.90 4.33 5.49
N PHE A 37 11.70 4.48 4.18
CA PHE A 37 11.52 5.79 3.55
C PHE A 37 10.05 6.25 3.61
N LEU A 38 9.11 5.37 3.26
CA LEU A 38 7.69 5.71 3.12
C LEU A 38 6.83 4.53 3.60
N ILE A 39 5.72 4.82 4.26
CA ILE A 39 4.70 3.85 4.66
C ILE A 39 3.40 4.23 3.96
N ALA A 40 2.73 3.24 3.36
CA ALA A 40 1.40 3.40 2.81
C ALA A 40 0.47 2.38 3.48
N ARG A 41 -0.57 2.88 4.14
CA ARG A 41 -1.61 2.06 4.74
C ARG A 41 -2.84 2.10 3.86
N MET A 42 -3.29 0.94 3.42
CA MET A 42 -4.50 0.76 2.61
C MET A 42 -5.55 0.05 3.46
N THR A 43 -6.68 0.70 3.71
CA THR A 43 -7.74 0.15 4.57
C THR A 43 -8.86 -0.44 3.72
N PHE A 44 -9.32 -1.62 4.10
CA PHE A 44 -10.45 -2.33 3.52
C PHE A 44 -11.45 -2.67 4.63
N ALA A 45 -12.73 -2.82 4.27
CA ALA A 45 -13.79 -3.07 5.24
C ALA A 45 -13.62 -4.41 5.99
N ASP A 46 -13.17 -5.44 5.26
CA ASP A 46 -13.00 -6.80 5.75
C ASP A 46 -12.09 -7.59 4.79
N ARG A 47 -11.77 -8.83 5.19
CA ARG A 47 -10.91 -9.71 4.39
C ARG A 47 -11.50 -10.06 3.03
N ALA A 48 -12.82 -10.23 2.93
CA ALA A 48 -13.48 -10.56 1.66
C ALA A 48 -13.37 -9.41 0.65
N SER A 49 -13.52 -8.17 1.12
CA SER A 49 -13.34 -6.94 0.36
C SER A 49 -11.89 -6.77 -0.10
N PHE A 50 -10.93 -7.07 0.78
CA PHE A 50 -9.51 -7.09 0.44
C PHE A 50 -9.20 -8.13 -0.65
N ASP A 51 -9.68 -9.38 -0.52
CA ASP A 51 -9.39 -10.43 -1.49
C ASP A 51 -9.99 -10.09 -2.87
N GLN A 52 -11.21 -9.52 -2.92
CA GLN A 52 -11.80 -9.01 -4.16
C GLN A 52 -10.98 -7.86 -4.76
N ALA A 53 -10.51 -6.93 -3.92
CA ALA A 53 -9.66 -5.83 -4.33
C ALA A 53 -8.36 -6.32 -4.95
N MET A 54 -7.69 -7.28 -4.32
CA MET A 54 -6.41 -7.81 -4.77
C MET A 54 -6.50 -8.55 -6.11
N ALA A 55 -7.63 -9.21 -6.38
CA ALA A 55 -7.89 -9.92 -7.64
C ALA A 55 -8.24 -8.99 -8.83
N SER A 56 -8.44 -7.69 -8.59
CA SER A 56 -8.91 -6.74 -9.60
C SER A 56 -7.86 -6.39 -10.66
N ALA A 57 -8.33 -5.90 -11.82
CA ALA A 57 -7.45 -5.41 -12.87
C ALA A 57 -6.73 -4.12 -12.47
N GLU A 58 -7.38 -3.30 -11.64
CA GLU A 58 -6.88 -2.06 -11.08
C GLU A 58 -5.71 -2.33 -10.12
N ASN A 59 -5.85 -3.29 -9.21
CA ASN A 59 -4.76 -3.68 -8.33
C ASN A 59 -3.59 -4.29 -9.11
N LYS A 60 -3.87 -5.08 -10.16
CA LYS A 60 -2.82 -5.58 -11.07
C LYS A 60 -2.06 -4.45 -11.74
N ALA A 61 -2.73 -3.36 -12.12
CA ALA A 61 -2.09 -2.18 -12.68
C ALA A 61 -1.23 -1.44 -11.63
N ALA A 62 -1.76 -1.23 -10.42
CA ALA A 62 -1.02 -0.62 -9.32
C ALA A 62 0.23 -1.43 -8.94
N GLY A 63 0.11 -2.76 -8.86
CA GLY A 63 1.22 -3.67 -8.60
C GLY A 63 2.28 -3.64 -9.72
N LYS A 64 1.86 -3.62 -10.99
CA LYS A 64 2.80 -3.48 -12.12
C LYS A 64 3.57 -2.17 -12.06
N ASP A 65 2.89 -1.06 -11.76
CA ASP A 65 3.52 0.24 -11.59
C ASP A 65 4.49 0.24 -10.41
N LEU A 66 4.09 -0.27 -9.25
CA LEU A 66 4.95 -0.38 -8.06
C LEU A 66 6.26 -1.11 -8.36
N MET A 67 6.17 -2.26 -9.05
CA MET A 67 7.34 -3.06 -9.39
C MET A 67 8.25 -2.38 -10.42
N SER A 68 7.77 -1.38 -11.17
CA SER A 68 8.61 -0.65 -12.12
C SER A 68 9.62 0.31 -11.45
N PHE A 69 9.33 0.79 -10.24
CA PHE A 69 10.17 1.77 -9.55
C PHE A 69 10.62 1.39 -8.14
N ALA A 70 9.97 0.41 -7.50
CA ALA A 70 10.25 0.01 -6.12
C ALA A 70 10.56 -1.50 -5.95
N ALA A 71 10.79 -2.22 -7.06
CA ALA A 71 11.21 -3.62 -7.00
C ALA A 71 12.46 -3.79 -6.12
N GLY A 72 12.41 -4.74 -5.18
CA GLY A 72 13.49 -5.01 -4.22
C GLY A 72 13.59 -4.01 -3.06
N ALA A 73 12.83 -2.92 -3.07
CA ALA A 73 12.81 -1.92 -1.99
C ALA A 73 11.46 -1.87 -1.23
N VAL A 74 10.46 -2.63 -1.68
CA VAL A 74 9.12 -2.65 -1.09
C VAL A 74 8.86 -3.94 -0.31
N THR A 75 8.18 -3.81 0.82
CA THR A 75 7.58 -4.92 1.56
C THR A 75 6.09 -4.66 1.68
N LEU A 76 5.27 -5.65 1.34
CA LEU A 76 3.82 -5.61 1.50
C LEU A 76 3.42 -6.54 2.63
N LEU A 77 2.62 -6.04 3.56
CA LEU A 77 2.12 -6.77 4.71
C LEU A 77 0.59 -6.72 4.68
N VAL A 78 -0.05 -7.86 4.94
CA VAL A 78 -1.49 -7.91 5.23
C VAL A 78 -1.61 -8.00 6.74
N THR A 79 -2.36 -7.06 7.33
CA THR A 79 -2.50 -6.93 8.77
C THR A 79 -3.98 -6.94 9.12
N ASP A 80 -4.33 -7.64 10.20
CA ASP A 80 -5.64 -7.55 10.83
C ASP A 80 -5.54 -6.65 12.07
N ASP A 81 -6.58 -5.89 12.37
CA ASP A 81 -6.61 -5.05 13.57
C ASP A 81 -6.72 -5.94 14.82
N THR A 82 -5.79 -5.77 15.76
CA THR A 82 -5.74 -6.57 17.00
C THR A 82 -6.90 -6.28 17.98
N SER A 83 -7.75 -5.30 17.65
CA SER A 83 -8.89 -4.88 18.47
C SER A 83 -10.11 -5.79 18.31
N ASP A 84 -10.13 -6.66 17.30
CA ASP A 84 -11.25 -7.53 16.93
C ASP A 84 -11.09 -8.99 17.43
N THR A 85 -10.43 -9.20 18.59
CA THR A 85 -10.35 -10.52 19.26
C THR A 85 -11.12 -10.54 20.57
#